data_AF-A0A5B0NTS3-F1
#
_entry.id   AF-A0A5B0NTS3-F1
#
_cell.length_a   1.000
_cell.length_b   1.000
_cell.length_c   1.000
_cell.angle_alpha   90.00
_cell.angle_beta   90.00
_cell.angle_gamma   90.00
#
_symmetry.space_group_name_H-M   'P 1'
#
loop_
_entity.id
_entity.type
_entity.pdbx_description
1 polymer ?
#
loop_
_entity_poly.entity_id
_entity_poly.type
_entity_poly.pdbx_seq_one_letter_code
_entity_poly.pdbx_strand_id
1 'polypeptide(L)'
;MEGDGPKLPMVIYEYIRVLDLLEKKKASARATSLEPMFDPMIKITKKYMDLALSCDTVIIATFLHPAGRMMLFAKRFESHLARITCLIADKFSAREELLKSLTPEPSPPKLSSSASGIHVNLTTDSESEEDGFNFYPTNSESINTNTELDRYNNGDFPLEKKGCHLTWWKAHAKDFPVMGSLARDYLACPASSASVERTFSAAASICASGRSGLAIRTIERSISSHMWLQNRVKLEGMFSDCQAVIDTAEANPKFSKYKSQHLNKAHATKK
;
A
#
# COMPACT_ATOMS: atom_id res chain seq x y z
N MET A 1 -12.26 -5.01 10.42
CA MET A 1 -11.23 -4.82 9.38
C MET A 1 -11.80 -4.89 7.96
N GLU A 2 -13.13 -4.90 7.82
CA GLU A 2 -13.80 -5.02 6.53
C GLU A 2 -13.73 -3.70 5.74
N GLY A 3 -13.43 -3.79 4.45
CA GLY A 3 -13.37 -2.66 3.52
C GLY A 3 -12.31 -2.85 2.43
N ASP A 4 -12.39 -2.04 1.37
CA ASP A 4 -11.46 -2.09 0.21
C ASP A 4 -10.16 -1.32 0.42
N GLY A 5 -9.97 -0.76 1.62
CA GLY A 5 -8.74 -0.04 1.94
C GLY A 5 -7.57 -0.98 2.25
N PRO A 6 -6.33 -0.47 2.19
CA PRO A 6 -5.12 -1.16 2.64
C PRO A 6 -5.13 -1.33 4.17
N LYS A 7 -5.92 -2.30 4.63
CA LYS A 7 -6.14 -2.56 6.06
C LYS A 7 -5.14 -3.56 6.63
N LEU A 8 -4.51 -4.37 5.79
CA LEU A 8 -3.57 -5.40 6.25
C LEU A 8 -2.44 -4.84 7.16
N PRO A 9 -1.82 -3.68 6.84
CA PRO A 9 -0.79 -3.08 7.71
C PRO A 9 -1.25 -2.79 9.14
N MET A 10 -2.55 -2.60 9.33
CA MET A 10 -3.14 -2.23 10.61
C MET A 10 -3.54 -3.44 11.46
N VAL A 11 -3.48 -4.67 10.93
CA VAL A 11 -3.97 -5.87 11.64
C VAL A 11 -3.30 -6.05 13.01
N ILE A 12 -1.97 -5.98 13.06
CA ILE A 12 -1.23 -6.12 14.33
C ILE A 12 -1.58 -4.97 15.28
N TYR A 13 -1.62 -3.73 14.77
CA TYR A 13 -1.99 -2.57 15.58
C TYR A 13 -3.41 -2.69 16.17
N GLU A 14 -4.35 -3.21 15.40
CA GLU A 14 -5.74 -3.40 15.82
C GLU A 14 -5.85 -4.46 16.91
N TYR A 15 -5.12 -5.57 16.81
CA TYR A 15 -5.05 -6.54 17.89
C TYR A 15 -4.43 -5.95 19.16
N ILE A 16 -3.37 -5.13 19.05
CA ILE A 16 -2.77 -4.45 20.20
C ILE A 16 -3.83 -3.57 20.88
N ARG A 17 -4.54 -2.76 20.09
CA ARG A 17 -5.59 -1.86 20.59
C ARG A 17 -6.72 -2.61 21.27
N VAL A 18 -7.14 -3.74 20.71
CA VAL A 18 -8.19 -4.59 21.30
C VAL A 18 -7.70 -5.21 22.60
N LEU A 19 -6.46 -5.72 22.68
CA LEU A 19 -5.89 -6.25 23.92
C LEU A 19 -5.84 -5.19 25.01
N ASP A 20 -5.27 -4.02 24.72
CA ASP A 20 -5.19 -2.90 25.67
C ASP A 20 -6.60 -2.50 26.18
N LEU A 21 -7.60 -2.48 25.28
CA LEU A 21 -8.98 -2.19 25.63
C LEU A 21 -9.60 -3.28 26.51
N LEU A 22 -9.38 -4.56 26.20
CA LEU A 22 -9.92 -5.68 26.96
C LEU A 22 -9.34 -5.73 28.37
N GLU A 23 -8.03 -5.53 28.51
CA GLU A 23 -7.37 -5.47 29.82
C GLU A 23 -7.88 -4.29 30.66
N LYS A 24 -8.04 -3.12 30.03
CA LYS A 24 -8.63 -1.95 30.71
C LYS A 24 -10.07 -2.24 31.15
N LYS A 25 -10.89 -2.82 30.29
CA LYS A 25 -12.29 -3.15 30.61
C LYS A 25 -12.39 -4.24 31.68
N LYS A 26 -11.51 -5.24 31.66
CA LYS A 26 -11.40 -6.25 32.72
C LYS A 26 -11.13 -5.59 34.07
N ALA A 27 -10.16 -4.69 34.14
CA ALA A 27 -9.84 -3.96 35.36
C ALA A 27 -11.04 -3.14 35.88
N SER A 28 -11.79 -2.49 34.99
CA SER A 28 -13.01 -1.75 35.34
C SER A 28 -14.19 -2.65 35.74
N ALA A 29 -14.24 -3.88 35.23
CA ALA A 29 -15.29 -4.86 35.51
C ALA A 29 -15.00 -5.71 36.75
N ARG A 30 -13.92 -5.42 37.50
CA ARG A 30 -13.53 -6.20 38.68
C ARG A 30 -14.68 -6.32 39.68
N ALA A 31 -14.91 -7.53 40.18
CA ALA A 31 -16.01 -7.90 41.08
C ALA A 31 -17.42 -7.66 40.51
N THR A 32 -17.56 -7.49 39.20
CA THR A 32 -18.87 -7.48 38.52
C THR A 32 -19.17 -8.85 37.91
N SER A 33 -20.44 -9.09 37.56
CA SER A 33 -20.84 -10.30 36.83
C SER A 33 -20.20 -10.44 35.46
N LEU A 34 -19.62 -9.36 34.91
CA LEU A 34 -18.98 -9.36 33.60
C LEU A 34 -17.48 -9.72 33.65
N GLU A 35 -16.82 -9.66 34.80
CA GLU A 35 -15.37 -9.93 34.91
C GLU A 35 -14.91 -11.24 34.22
N PRO A 36 -15.60 -12.38 34.40
CA PRO A 36 -15.14 -13.66 33.86
C PRO A 36 -15.13 -13.73 32.33
N MET A 37 -15.84 -12.84 31.62
CA MET A 37 -15.88 -12.86 30.16
C MET A 37 -14.59 -12.35 29.51
N PHE A 38 -13.82 -11.52 30.21
CA PHE A 38 -12.65 -10.89 29.62
C PHE A 38 -11.48 -11.85 29.44
N ASP A 39 -11.29 -12.82 30.34
CA ASP A 39 -10.23 -13.83 30.22
C ASP A 39 -10.30 -14.65 28.93
N PRO A 40 -11.44 -15.27 28.55
CA PRO A 40 -11.54 -15.96 27.28
C PRO A 40 -11.41 -15.01 26.07
N MET A 41 -11.93 -13.78 26.15
CA MET A 41 -11.76 -12.79 25.08
C MET A 41 -10.29 -12.44 24.85
N ILE A 42 -9.55 -12.13 25.91
CA ILE A 42 -8.11 -11.83 25.87
C ILE A 42 -7.34 -13.03 25.34
N LYS A 43 -7.65 -14.25 25.82
CA LYS A 43 -7.04 -15.49 25.34
C LYS A 43 -7.21 -15.68 23.84
N ILE A 44 -8.43 -15.47 23.33
CA ILE A 44 -8.73 -15.57 21.89
C ILE A 44 -7.99 -14.47 21.12
N THR A 45 -7.98 -13.24 21.61
CA THR A 45 -7.29 -12.13 20.95
C THR A 45 -5.77 -12.39 20.88
N LYS A 46 -5.14 -12.90 21.95
CA LYS A 46 -3.72 -13.29 21.95
C LYS A 46 -3.44 -14.40 20.92
N LYS A 47 -4.26 -15.45 20.88
CA LYS A 47 -4.14 -16.52 19.89
C LYS A 47 -4.11 -15.98 18.45
N TYR A 48 -5.03 -15.09 18.10
CA TYR A 48 -5.07 -14.55 16.74
C TYR A 48 -3.99 -13.49 16.46
N MET A 49 -3.53 -12.78 17.49
CA MET A 49 -2.34 -11.94 17.39
C MET A 49 -1.11 -12.81 17.04
N ASP A 50 -0.91 -13.93 17.73
CA ASP A 50 0.23 -14.82 17.47
C ASP A 50 0.18 -15.39 16.04
N LEU A 51 -1.02 -15.74 15.55
CA LEU A 51 -1.20 -16.13 14.15
C LEU A 51 -0.87 -14.99 13.19
N ALA A 52 -1.30 -13.76 13.47
CA ALA A 52 -0.96 -12.60 12.66
C ALA A 52 0.55 -12.33 12.65
N LEU A 53 1.22 -12.49 13.80
CA LEU A 53 2.66 -12.39 13.91
C LEU A 53 3.37 -13.53 13.18
N SER A 54 2.79 -14.71 13.04
CA SER A 54 3.38 -15.80 12.25
C SER A 54 3.27 -15.61 10.74
N CYS A 55 2.44 -14.67 10.28
CA CYS A 55 2.21 -14.43 8.86
C CYS A 55 3.16 -13.37 8.29
N ASP A 56 4.10 -13.80 7.44
CA ASP A 56 5.09 -12.91 6.83
C ASP A 56 4.46 -11.73 6.07
N THR A 57 3.39 -11.96 5.31
CA THR A 57 2.69 -10.89 4.58
C THR A 57 2.13 -9.82 5.53
N VAL A 58 1.56 -10.22 6.67
CA VAL A 58 1.06 -9.28 7.68
C VAL A 58 2.22 -8.49 8.28
N ILE A 59 3.32 -9.15 8.64
CA ILE A 59 4.52 -8.51 9.20
C ILE A 59 5.07 -7.47 8.23
N ILE A 60 5.29 -7.85 6.97
CA ILE A 60 5.89 -6.98 5.96
C ILE A 60 4.95 -5.80 5.67
N ALA A 61 3.65 -6.04 5.53
CA ALA A 61 2.67 -4.97 5.34
C ALA A 61 2.64 -4.00 6.53
N THR A 62 2.67 -4.50 7.77
CA THR A 62 2.75 -3.68 8.98
C THR A 62 4.05 -2.90 9.07
N PHE A 63 5.19 -3.52 8.73
CA PHE A 63 6.49 -2.87 8.68
C PHE A 63 6.52 -1.70 7.70
N LEU A 64 5.91 -1.89 6.52
CA LEU A 64 5.81 -0.87 5.47
C LEU A 64 4.87 0.29 5.85
N HIS A 65 4.19 0.25 7.00
CA HIS A 65 3.44 1.38 7.50
C HIS A 65 4.38 2.46 8.08
N PRO A 66 4.46 3.68 7.49
CA PRO A 66 5.52 4.64 7.82
C PRO A 66 5.45 5.20 9.26
N ALA A 67 4.32 5.08 9.94
CA ALA A 67 4.18 5.52 11.33
C ALA A 67 4.79 4.56 12.36
N GLY A 68 4.94 3.27 12.03
CA GLY A 68 5.36 2.23 12.98
C GLY A 68 6.75 1.69 12.69
N ARG A 69 6.99 1.29 11.43
CA ARG A 69 8.24 0.70 10.95
C ARG A 69 8.77 -0.38 11.90
N MET A 70 10.08 -0.52 12.05
CA MET A 70 10.67 -1.46 13.00
C MET A 70 10.38 -1.11 14.47
N MET A 71 10.19 0.17 14.79
CA MET A 71 9.99 0.63 16.18
C MET A 71 8.72 0.03 16.83
N LEU A 72 7.67 -0.25 16.05
CA LEU A 72 6.49 -0.96 16.56
C LEU A 72 6.86 -2.34 17.12
N PHE A 73 7.64 -3.11 16.36
CA PHE A 73 8.04 -4.46 16.72
C PHE A 73 9.04 -4.47 17.87
N ALA A 74 10.02 -3.56 17.83
CA ALA A 74 10.99 -3.41 18.90
C ALA A 74 10.30 -3.11 20.25
N LYS A 75 9.24 -2.29 20.26
CA LYS A 75 8.55 -1.92 21.51
C LYS A 75 7.51 -2.93 22.02
N ARG A 76 6.91 -3.73 21.13
CA ARG A 76 5.75 -4.57 21.48
C ARG A 76 6.00 -6.07 21.31
N PHE A 77 7.04 -6.46 20.59
CA PHE A 77 7.30 -7.84 20.19
C PHE A 77 8.80 -8.17 20.18
N GLU A 78 9.52 -7.83 21.25
CA GLU A 78 10.97 -8.06 21.38
C GLU A 78 11.38 -9.50 21.06
N SER A 79 10.62 -10.49 21.53
CA SER A 79 10.87 -11.90 21.28
C SER A 79 10.81 -12.31 19.80
N HIS A 80 10.09 -11.55 18.98
CA HIS A 80 9.93 -11.82 17.55
C HIS A 80 10.89 -10.99 16.69
N LEU A 81 11.61 -10.04 17.28
CA LEU A 81 12.38 -9.03 16.56
C LEU A 81 13.45 -9.66 15.66
N ALA A 82 14.19 -10.66 16.15
CA ALA A 82 15.22 -11.35 15.36
C ALA A 82 14.64 -11.93 14.06
N ARG A 83 13.52 -12.66 14.13
CA ARG A 83 12.87 -13.26 12.96
C ARG A 83 12.36 -12.19 11.99
N ILE A 84 11.74 -11.13 12.54
CA ILE A 84 11.18 -10.04 11.74
C ILE A 84 12.28 -9.29 11.00
N THR A 85 13.40 -9.00 11.66
CA THR A 85 14.57 -8.35 11.04
C THR A 85 15.14 -9.21 9.92
N CYS A 86 15.35 -10.51 10.14
CA CYS A 86 15.81 -11.42 9.09
C CYS A 86 14.83 -11.44 7.90
N LEU A 87 13.54 -11.62 8.16
CA LEU A 87 12.51 -11.63 7.11
C LEU A 87 12.53 -10.34 6.26
N ILE A 88 12.62 -9.18 6.90
CA ILE A 88 12.63 -7.89 6.20
C ILE A 88 13.90 -7.74 5.36
N ALA A 89 15.07 -8.09 5.92
CA ALA A 89 16.34 -8.05 5.21
C ALA A 89 16.31 -8.97 3.98
N ASP A 90 15.86 -10.22 4.14
CA ASP A 90 15.76 -11.20 3.06
C ASP A 90 14.84 -10.71 1.94
N LYS A 91 13.67 -10.15 2.29
CA LYS A 91 12.71 -9.63 1.29
C LYS A 91 13.22 -8.36 0.61
N PHE A 92 13.95 -7.52 1.31
CA PHE A 92 14.60 -6.34 0.75
C PHE A 92 15.66 -6.75 -0.27
N SER A 93 16.62 -7.59 0.13
CA SER A 93 17.72 -8.04 -0.74
C SER A 93 17.19 -8.76 -1.98
N ALA A 94 16.24 -9.68 -1.83
CA ALA A 94 15.62 -10.38 -2.96
C ALA A 94 14.91 -9.42 -3.93
N ARG A 95 14.26 -8.36 -3.40
CA ARG A 95 13.61 -7.34 -4.25
C ARG A 95 14.64 -6.48 -4.96
N GLU A 96 15.71 -6.12 -4.28
CA GLU A 96 16.80 -5.31 -4.84
C GLU A 96 17.47 -6.04 -6.01
N GLU A 97 17.82 -7.32 -5.83
CA GLU A 97 18.37 -8.17 -6.89
C GLU A 97 17.43 -8.26 -8.10
N LEU A 98 16.14 -8.47 -7.86
CA LEU A 98 15.14 -8.49 -8.93
C LEU A 98 15.12 -7.16 -9.69
N LEU A 99 15.12 -6.02 -8.99
CA LEU A 99 15.10 -4.71 -9.64
C LEU A 99 16.39 -4.45 -10.45
N LYS A 100 17.55 -4.83 -9.93
CA LYS A 100 18.85 -4.75 -10.65
C LYS A 100 18.83 -5.60 -11.92
N SER A 101 18.24 -6.79 -11.88
CA SER A 101 18.13 -7.67 -13.06
C SER A 101 17.23 -7.14 -14.18
N LEU A 102 16.30 -6.23 -13.85
CA LEU A 102 15.34 -5.65 -14.81
C LEU A 102 15.90 -4.41 -15.52
N THR A 103 17.00 -3.83 -15.04
CA THR A 103 17.69 -2.73 -15.69
C THR A 103 18.74 -3.23 -16.68
N PRO A 104 18.71 -2.82 -17.97
CA PRO A 104 19.78 -3.13 -18.92
C PRO A 104 21.08 -2.40 -18.53
N GLU A 105 22.22 -3.09 -18.67
CA GLU A 105 23.56 -2.49 -18.58
C GLU A 105 23.68 -1.27 -19.52
N PRO A 106 24.25 -0.14 -19.08
CA PRO A 106 24.50 0.99 -19.96
C PRO A 106 25.56 0.59 -21.00
N SER A 107 25.20 0.67 -22.28
CA SER A 107 26.15 0.47 -23.39
C SER A 107 27.38 1.38 -23.24
N PRO A 108 28.59 0.87 -23.48
CA PRO A 108 29.83 1.62 -23.24
C PRO A 108 29.90 2.91 -24.07
N PRO A 109 30.55 3.97 -23.56
CA PRO A 109 30.69 5.22 -24.28
C PRO A 109 31.45 4.97 -25.59
N LYS A 110 30.86 5.43 -26.71
CA LYS A 110 31.51 5.42 -28.01
C LYS A 110 32.82 6.22 -27.92
N LEU A 111 33.96 5.54 -27.96
CA LEU A 111 35.22 6.19 -28.32
C LEU A 111 35.11 6.64 -29.78
N SER A 112 34.97 7.94 -30.02
CA SER A 112 35.23 8.51 -31.34
C SER A 112 36.74 8.59 -31.54
N SER A 113 37.23 7.73 -32.43
CA SER A 113 38.58 7.74 -32.99
C SER A 113 38.96 9.09 -33.59
N SER A 114 40.12 9.60 -33.20
CA SER A 114 40.78 10.76 -33.78
C SER A 114 41.19 10.53 -35.24
N ALA A 115 40.92 11.51 -36.10
CA ALA A 115 41.70 11.76 -37.32
C ALA A 115 41.72 13.28 -37.60
N SER A 116 42.93 13.83 -37.73
CA SER A 116 43.28 15.25 -37.86
C SER A 116 42.80 15.93 -39.16
N GLY A 117 42.58 17.25 -39.09
CA GLY A 117 43.04 18.17 -40.14
C GLY A 117 42.23 19.45 -40.43
N ILE A 118 42.78 20.60 -39.98
CA ILE A 118 42.86 21.94 -40.64
C ILE A 118 41.69 22.95 -40.50
N HIS A 119 41.93 23.99 -39.66
CA HIS A 119 41.81 25.48 -39.80
C HIS A 119 40.73 26.06 -40.78
N VAL A 120 39.89 27.08 -40.51
CA VAL A 120 40.09 28.44 -39.91
C VAL A 120 38.75 29.10 -39.50
N ASN A 121 38.81 29.94 -38.45
CA ASN A 121 37.88 30.94 -37.86
C ASN A 121 36.61 31.44 -38.59
N LEU A 122 35.51 31.60 -37.82
CA LEU A 122 34.82 32.89 -37.69
C LEU A 122 34.08 33.03 -36.34
N THR A 123 34.24 34.21 -35.74
CA THR A 123 33.80 34.71 -34.44
C THR A 123 32.29 34.72 -34.21
N THR A 124 31.82 34.41 -33.00
CA THR A 124 30.71 35.10 -32.30
C THR A 124 30.82 34.81 -30.80
N ASP A 125 31.02 35.87 -30.02
CA ASP A 125 30.96 35.87 -28.56
C ASP A 125 29.60 35.37 -28.06
N SER A 126 29.62 34.37 -27.18
CA SER A 126 28.62 34.16 -26.14
C SER A 126 29.25 33.29 -25.07
N GLU A 127 29.89 33.97 -24.12
CA GLU A 127 30.26 33.40 -22.83
C GLU A 127 28.98 32.99 -22.09
N SER A 128 28.78 31.69 -21.95
CA SER A 128 28.07 31.13 -20.81
C SER A 128 28.76 29.82 -20.42
N GLU A 129 29.73 29.98 -19.53
CA GLU A 129 30.36 28.96 -18.70
C GLU A 129 29.29 28.04 -18.08
N GLU A 130 29.05 26.88 -18.67
CA GLU A 130 28.44 25.72 -17.99
C GLU A 130 29.54 24.72 -17.62
N ASP A 131 30.56 25.19 -16.91
CA ASP A 131 31.29 24.33 -15.96
C ASP A 131 30.41 24.18 -14.73
N GLY A 132 29.44 23.26 -14.82
CA GLY A 132 28.55 22.93 -13.72
C GLY A 132 29.36 22.43 -12.53
N PHE A 133 29.45 23.25 -11.48
CA PHE A 133 29.99 22.96 -10.15
C PHE A 133 29.57 21.57 -9.64
N ASN A 134 30.30 20.51 -10.02
CA ASN A 134 30.22 19.21 -9.38
C ASN A 134 31.53 18.97 -8.63
N PHE A 135 31.59 19.52 -7.42
CA PHE A 135 32.72 19.42 -6.50
C PHE A 135 32.81 18.07 -5.77
N TYR A 136 31.93 17.12 -6.08
CA TYR A 136 31.94 15.81 -5.43
C TYR A 136 32.87 14.85 -6.16
N PRO A 137 33.85 14.24 -5.47
CA PRO A 137 34.63 13.16 -6.07
C PRO A 137 33.67 12.01 -6.40
N THR A 138 33.81 11.47 -7.62
CA THR A 138 33.20 10.19 -8.01
C THR A 138 33.87 9.10 -7.19
N ASN A 139 33.45 8.93 -5.94
CA ASN A 139 33.88 7.79 -5.13
C ASN A 139 33.26 6.55 -5.77
N SER A 140 34.08 5.82 -6.55
CA SER A 140 33.83 4.46 -7.01
C SER A 140 33.93 3.41 -5.89
N GLU A 141 33.89 3.85 -4.64
CA GLU A 141 33.82 3.01 -3.45
C GLU A 141 32.55 3.38 -2.68
N SER A 142 31.38 3.09 -3.27
CA SER A 142 30.16 3.02 -2.49
C SER A 142 30.32 1.86 -1.52
N ILE A 143 30.57 2.16 -0.25
CA ILE A 143 30.32 1.22 0.83
C ILE A 143 28.88 0.75 0.65
N ASN A 144 28.72 -0.51 0.26
CA ASN A 144 27.46 -1.14 -0.09
C ASN A 144 26.71 -1.50 1.21
N THR A 145 26.41 -0.49 2.03
CA THR A 145 25.49 -0.61 3.17
C THR A 145 24.11 -0.24 2.68
N ASN A 146 23.09 -0.99 3.13
CA ASN A 146 21.68 -0.85 2.74
C ASN A 146 21.07 0.49 3.22
N THR A 147 21.55 1.61 2.68
CA THR A 147 21.18 2.97 3.10
C THR A 147 19.68 3.21 3.04
N GLU A 148 18.98 2.60 2.08
CA GLU A 148 17.53 2.77 1.93
C GLU A 148 16.74 2.22 3.14
N LEU A 149 17.03 0.98 3.56
CA LEU A 149 16.34 0.32 4.66
C LEU A 149 16.63 1.03 6.00
N ASP A 150 17.88 1.45 6.18
CA ASP A 150 18.30 2.20 7.36
C ASP A 150 17.65 3.58 7.41
N ARG A 151 17.65 4.33 6.29
CA ARG A 151 16.96 5.63 6.17
C ARG A 151 15.48 5.51 6.48
N TYR A 152 14.81 4.49 5.94
CA TYR A 152 13.41 4.23 6.25
C TYR A 152 13.22 4.02 7.75
N ASN A 153 13.99 3.13 8.37
CA ASN A 153 13.90 2.82 9.79
C ASN A 153 14.23 4.02 10.70
N ASN A 154 15.17 4.88 10.29
CA ASN A 154 15.62 6.04 11.05
C ASN A 154 14.59 7.15 11.17
N GLY A 155 13.51 7.09 10.39
CA GLY A 155 12.44 8.08 10.53
C GLY A 155 12.23 8.96 9.31
N ASP A 156 13.07 8.87 8.28
CA ASP A 156 13.04 9.78 7.13
C ASP A 156 11.61 9.93 6.59
N PHE A 157 11.16 11.18 6.49
CA PHE A 157 9.79 11.58 6.15
C PHE A 157 8.72 10.95 7.07
N PRO A 158 8.48 11.50 8.28
CA PRO A 158 7.47 10.97 9.18
C PRO A 158 6.06 11.13 8.59
N LEU A 159 5.19 10.13 8.83
CA LEU A 159 3.78 10.24 8.47
C LEU A 159 3.05 11.18 9.43
N GLU A 160 2.31 12.14 8.88
CA GLU A 160 1.42 12.99 9.67
C GLU A 160 0.36 12.17 10.42
N LYS A 161 -0.16 12.69 11.55
CA LYS A 161 -1.15 11.99 12.40
C LYS A 161 -2.42 11.56 11.66
N LYS A 162 -2.78 12.25 10.57
CA LYS A 162 -3.93 11.93 9.70
C LYS A 162 -3.51 11.54 8.28
N GLY A 163 -2.22 11.26 8.07
CA GLY A 163 -1.66 10.94 6.78
C GLY A 163 -2.14 9.58 6.27
N CYS A 164 -2.39 9.50 4.96
CA CYS A 164 -2.65 8.24 4.28
C CYS A 164 -1.32 7.60 3.88
N HIS A 165 -1.04 6.38 4.34
CA HIS A 165 0.22 5.69 4.02
C HIS A 165 0.37 5.40 2.52
N LEU A 166 -0.72 5.22 1.76
CA LEU A 166 -0.62 5.06 0.29
C LEU A 166 -0.19 6.35 -0.39
N THR A 167 -0.73 7.50 0.04
CA THR A 167 -0.32 8.81 -0.49
C THR A 167 1.13 9.10 -0.12
N TRP A 168 1.56 8.70 1.08
CA TRP A 168 2.95 8.79 1.50
C TRP A 168 3.87 7.95 0.60
N TRP A 169 3.54 6.69 0.35
CA TRP A 169 4.31 5.84 -0.56
C TRP A 169 4.31 6.38 -1.99
N LYS A 170 3.19 6.96 -2.45
CA LYS A 170 3.14 7.62 -3.77
C LYS A 170 4.11 8.80 -3.87
N ALA A 171 4.27 9.59 -2.80
CA ALA A 171 5.20 10.72 -2.78
C ALA A 171 6.67 10.27 -2.69
N HIS A 172 6.95 9.24 -1.88
CA HIS A 172 8.32 8.84 -1.52
C HIS A 172 8.83 7.57 -2.23
N ALA A 173 8.08 7.02 -3.18
CA ALA A 173 8.51 5.83 -3.94
C ALA A 173 9.83 6.05 -4.72
N LYS A 174 10.17 7.29 -5.06
CA LYS A 174 11.45 7.62 -5.70
C LYS A 174 12.59 7.69 -4.68
N ASP A 175 12.30 8.11 -3.45
CA ASP A 175 13.29 8.20 -2.37
C ASP A 175 13.67 6.82 -1.82
N PHE A 176 12.73 5.87 -1.92
CA PHE A 176 12.85 4.48 -1.48
C PHE A 176 12.38 3.51 -2.60
N PRO A 177 13.20 3.25 -3.62
CA PRO A 177 12.79 2.47 -4.79
C PRO A 177 12.51 0.99 -4.46
N VAL A 178 13.31 0.33 -3.63
CA VAL A 178 13.14 -1.09 -3.28
C VAL A 178 11.93 -1.23 -2.35
N MET A 179 11.87 -0.42 -1.29
CA MET A 179 10.79 -0.43 -0.32
C MET A 179 9.47 0.01 -0.93
N GLY A 180 9.48 1.03 -1.80
CA GLY A 180 8.32 1.49 -2.54
C GLY A 180 7.77 0.40 -3.47
N SER A 181 8.65 -0.42 -4.04
CA SER A 181 8.25 -1.61 -4.81
C SER A 181 7.55 -2.65 -3.91
N LEU A 182 8.11 -2.97 -2.75
CA LEU A 182 7.47 -3.87 -1.77
C LEU A 182 6.13 -3.30 -1.27
N ALA A 183 6.06 -2.00 -1.00
CA ALA A 183 4.85 -1.32 -0.55
C ALA A 183 3.69 -1.49 -1.53
N ARG A 184 3.94 -1.42 -2.85
CA ARG A 184 2.90 -1.65 -3.85
C ARG A 184 2.29 -3.04 -3.77
N ASP A 185 3.09 -4.06 -3.48
CA ASP A 185 2.61 -5.45 -3.46
C ASP A 185 1.91 -5.78 -2.14
N TYR A 186 2.55 -5.48 -1.01
CA TYR A 186 2.08 -5.91 0.31
C TYR A 186 0.93 -5.05 0.86
N LEU A 187 0.89 -3.75 0.54
CA LEU A 187 -0.20 -2.88 0.99
C LEU A 187 -1.48 -3.08 0.19
N ALA A 188 -1.38 -3.67 -1.01
CA ALA A 188 -2.54 -4.04 -1.83
C ALA A 188 -3.26 -5.28 -1.28
N CYS A 189 -2.62 -6.08 -0.43
CA CYS A 189 -3.24 -7.25 0.15
C CYS A 189 -4.40 -6.87 1.10
N PRO A 190 -5.60 -7.46 0.94
CA PRO A 190 -6.72 -7.19 1.83
C PRO A 190 -6.51 -7.85 3.20
N ALA A 191 -7.04 -7.23 4.25
CA ALA A 191 -7.02 -7.81 5.60
C ALA A 191 -8.07 -8.92 5.82
N SER A 192 -9.07 -9.00 4.94
CA SER A 192 -10.22 -9.89 5.11
C SER A 192 -10.82 -10.29 3.76
N SER A 193 -11.50 -11.43 3.71
CA SER A 193 -12.31 -11.87 2.57
C SER A 193 -13.56 -11.02 2.30
N ALA A 194 -13.90 -10.05 3.16
CA ALA A 194 -15.08 -9.22 3.01
C ALA A 194 -15.15 -8.44 1.66
N SER A 195 -14.02 -8.17 1.01
CA SER A 195 -14.01 -7.60 -0.35
C SER A 195 -14.55 -8.60 -1.38
N VAL A 196 -14.08 -9.85 -1.36
CA VAL A 196 -14.57 -10.90 -2.27
C VAL A 196 -15.99 -11.35 -1.90
N GLU A 197 -16.38 -11.34 -0.63
CA GLU A 197 -17.74 -11.65 -0.19
C GLU A 197 -18.76 -10.64 -0.72
N ARG A 198 -18.40 -9.35 -0.85
CA ARG A 198 -19.26 -8.35 -1.52
C ARG A 198 -19.42 -8.66 -3.01
N THR A 199 -18.34 -9.04 -3.68
CA THR A 199 -18.38 -9.49 -5.07
C THR A 199 -19.26 -10.74 -5.21
N PHE A 200 -19.14 -11.73 -4.32
CA PHE A 200 -19.98 -12.93 -4.33
C PHE A 200 -21.44 -12.63 -3.99
N SER A 201 -21.71 -11.68 -3.10
CA SER A 201 -23.08 -11.24 -2.81
C SER A 201 -23.72 -10.57 -4.01
N ALA A 202 -22.97 -9.73 -4.74
CA ALA A 202 -23.41 -9.15 -6.01
C ALA A 202 -23.63 -10.22 -7.08
N ALA A 203 -22.72 -11.20 -7.17
CA ALA A 203 -22.84 -12.35 -8.06
C ALA A 203 -24.09 -13.17 -7.76
N ALA A 204 -24.38 -13.44 -6.48
CA ALA A 204 -25.56 -14.17 -6.05
C ALA A 204 -26.84 -13.47 -6.51
N SER A 205 -26.92 -12.14 -6.45
CA SER A 205 -28.06 -11.37 -6.98
C SER A 205 -28.25 -11.57 -8.49
N ILE A 206 -27.16 -11.54 -9.26
CA ILE A 206 -27.19 -11.77 -10.72
C ILE A 206 -27.66 -13.19 -11.03
N CYS A 207 -27.17 -14.19 -10.30
CA CYS A 207 -27.50 -15.61 -10.50
C CYS A 207 -28.90 -16.00 -9.98
N ALA A 208 -29.37 -15.43 -8.87
CA ALA A 208 -30.62 -15.80 -8.22
C ALA A 208 -31.88 -15.25 -8.92
N SER A 209 -31.74 -14.24 -9.78
CA SER A 209 -32.86 -13.52 -10.43
C SER A 209 -33.61 -14.29 -11.53
N GLY A 210 -33.66 -15.64 -11.48
CA GLY A 210 -34.27 -16.48 -12.52
C GLY A 210 -33.47 -16.56 -13.82
N ARG A 211 -32.21 -16.07 -13.81
CA ARG A 211 -31.31 -16.01 -14.97
C ARG A 211 -30.35 -17.20 -15.03
N SER A 212 -30.86 -18.41 -14.75
CA SER A 212 -30.08 -19.66 -14.71
C SER A 212 -29.43 -20.06 -16.06
N GLY A 213 -29.67 -19.30 -17.14
CA GLY A 213 -29.08 -19.51 -18.46
C GLY A 213 -27.93 -18.57 -18.85
N LEU A 214 -27.45 -17.69 -17.95
CA LEU A 214 -26.30 -16.83 -18.28
C LEU A 214 -25.01 -17.66 -18.35
N ALA A 215 -24.26 -17.49 -19.45
CA ALA A 215 -22.93 -18.06 -19.56
C ALA A 215 -21.99 -17.48 -18.48
N ILE A 216 -21.05 -18.29 -17.99
CA ILE A 216 -20.07 -17.91 -16.95
C ILE A 216 -19.36 -16.59 -17.30
N ARG A 217 -18.93 -16.43 -18.56
CA ARG A 217 -18.27 -15.19 -19.04
C ARG A 217 -19.19 -13.97 -18.95
N THR A 218 -20.49 -14.13 -19.14
CA THR A 218 -21.46 -13.04 -19.03
C THR A 218 -21.68 -12.65 -17.58
N ILE A 219 -21.73 -13.63 -16.67
CA ILE A 219 -21.81 -13.41 -15.22
C ILE A 219 -20.58 -12.64 -14.75
N GLU A 220 -19.38 -13.10 -15.10
CA GLU A 220 -18.11 -12.46 -14.77
C GLU A 220 -18.07 -11.00 -15.24
N ARG A 221 -18.37 -10.74 -16.52
CA ARG A 221 -18.40 -9.37 -17.06
C ARG A 221 -19.41 -8.49 -16.35
N SER A 222 -20.60 -9.01 -16.06
CA SER A 222 -21.66 -8.26 -15.36
C SER A 222 -21.24 -7.86 -13.95
N ILE A 223 -20.60 -8.78 -13.21
CA ILE A 223 -20.10 -8.52 -11.86
C ILE A 223 -18.96 -7.49 -11.92
N SER A 224 -17.98 -7.68 -12.81
CA SER A 224 -16.85 -6.76 -12.94
C SER A 224 -17.29 -5.34 -13.30
N SER A 225 -18.17 -5.21 -14.31
CA SER A 225 -18.73 -3.91 -14.68
C SER A 225 -19.52 -3.28 -13.53
N HIS A 226 -20.35 -4.06 -12.81
CA HIS A 226 -21.08 -3.57 -11.65
C HIS A 226 -20.13 -3.05 -10.55
N MET A 227 -19.09 -3.82 -10.22
CA MET A 227 -18.08 -3.45 -9.22
C MET A 227 -17.29 -2.21 -9.62
N TRP A 228 -16.90 -2.06 -10.89
CA TRP A 228 -16.21 -0.86 -11.38
C TRP A 228 -17.09 0.39 -11.30
N LEU A 229 -18.36 0.28 -11.71
CA LEU A 229 -19.32 1.38 -11.61
C LEU A 229 -19.58 1.80 -10.17
N GLN A 230 -19.71 0.83 -9.24
CA GLN A 230 -19.82 1.12 -7.81
C GLN A 230 -18.59 1.84 -7.26
N ASN A 231 -17.39 1.46 -7.71
CA ASN A 231 -16.13 2.08 -7.31
C ASN A 231 -15.79 3.38 -8.07
N ARG A 232 -16.74 3.93 -8.85
CA ARG A 232 -16.58 5.18 -9.61
C ARG A 232 -15.39 5.17 -10.57
N VAL A 233 -15.06 4.00 -11.11
CA VAL A 233 -14.08 3.90 -12.19
C VAL A 233 -14.68 4.60 -13.41
N LYS A 234 -14.00 5.65 -13.90
CA LYS A 234 -14.43 6.36 -15.10
C LYS A 234 -14.20 5.50 -16.33
N LEU A 235 -15.22 5.44 -17.19
CA LEU A 235 -15.13 4.81 -18.50
C LEU A 235 -14.55 5.85 -19.48
N GLU A 236 -13.40 5.54 -20.07
CA GLU A 236 -12.69 6.42 -21.01
C GLU A 236 -12.54 5.75 -22.39
N GLY A 237 -12.09 6.51 -23.38
CA GLY A 237 -11.85 6.02 -24.74
C GLY A 237 -13.13 5.55 -25.44
N MET A 238 -13.16 4.29 -25.87
CA MET A 238 -14.28 3.69 -26.62
C MET A 238 -15.61 3.67 -25.85
N PHE A 239 -15.60 3.82 -24.52
CA PHE A 239 -16.79 3.80 -23.66
C PHE A 239 -17.13 5.18 -23.08
N SER A 240 -16.58 6.25 -23.65
CA SER A 240 -16.82 7.63 -23.20
C SER A 240 -18.28 8.06 -23.33
N ASP A 241 -19.00 7.52 -24.32
CA ASP A 241 -20.44 7.67 -24.50
C ASP A 241 -21.23 7.10 -23.31
N CYS A 242 -20.84 5.93 -22.82
CA CYS A 242 -21.42 5.28 -21.65
C CYS A 242 -21.20 6.12 -20.39
N GLN A 243 -20.01 6.73 -20.24
CA GLN A 243 -19.73 7.65 -19.12
C GLN A 243 -20.64 8.88 -19.18
N ALA A 244 -20.84 9.48 -20.36
CA ALA A 244 -21.71 10.63 -20.52
C ALA A 244 -23.18 10.31 -20.13
N VAL A 245 -23.65 9.10 -20.44
CA VAL A 245 -24.98 8.62 -20.02
C VAL A 245 -25.06 8.49 -18.49
N ILE A 246 -24.03 7.93 -17.85
CA ILE A 246 -23.95 7.81 -16.39
C ILE A 246 -23.96 9.19 -15.74
N ASP A 247 -23.12 10.11 -16.22
CA ASP A 247 -23.02 11.47 -15.68
C ASP A 247 -24.35 12.23 -15.82
N THR A 248 -25.02 12.07 -16.96
CA THR A 248 -26.35 12.64 -17.21
C THR A 248 -27.40 12.06 -16.26
N ALA A 249 -27.36 10.74 -16.01
CA ALA A 249 -28.25 10.08 -15.07
C ALA A 249 -27.97 10.53 -13.62
N GLU A 250 -26.71 10.74 -13.24
CA GLU A 250 -26.33 11.26 -11.93
C GLU A 250 -26.76 12.72 -11.73
N ALA A 251 -26.72 13.55 -12.78
CA ALA A 251 -27.20 14.93 -12.73
C ALA A 251 -28.75 15.01 -12.63
N ASN A 252 -29.46 13.97 -13.08
CA ASN A 252 -30.91 13.99 -13.16
C ASN A 252 -31.57 13.64 -11.80
N PRO A 253 -32.42 14.54 -11.24
CA PRO A 253 -33.08 14.33 -9.95
C PRO A 253 -33.93 13.05 -9.86
N LYS A 254 -34.44 12.54 -11.00
CA LYS A 254 -35.27 11.33 -11.06
C LYS A 254 -34.52 10.06 -10.62
N PHE A 255 -33.19 10.02 -10.76
CA PHE A 255 -32.36 8.88 -10.37
C PHE A 255 -31.70 9.06 -9.00
N SER A 256 -32.06 10.10 -8.25
CA SER A 256 -31.54 10.36 -6.90
C SER A 256 -31.69 9.16 -5.95
N LYS A 257 -32.79 8.38 -6.06
CA LYS A 257 -33.02 7.14 -5.30
C LYS A 257 -32.02 6.01 -5.58
N TYR A 258 -31.34 6.05 -6.72
CA TYR A 258 -30.36 5.05 -7.16
C TYR A 258 -28.92 5.53 -6.97
N LYS A 259 -28.70 6.79 -6.56
CA LYS A 259 -27.39 7.22 -6.11
C LYS A 259 -27.04 6.39 -4.89
N SER A 260 -26.01 5.55 -5.01
CA SER A 260 -25.48 4.72 -3.94
C SER A 260 -25.38 5.56 -2.66
N GLN A 261 -26.17 5.23 -1.65
CA GLN A 261 -25.94 5.71 -0.28
C GLN A 261 -24.63 5.08 0.17
N HIS A 262 -23.50 5.72 -0.15
CA HIS A 262 -22.26 5.28 0.46
C HIS A 262 -22.29 5.68 1.92
N LEU A 263 -22.14 4.66 2.75
CA LEU A 263 -21.90 4.69 4.18
C LEU A 263 -20.92 5.81 4.57
N ASN A 264 -21.46 6.98 4.90
CA ASN A 264 -20.87 7.88 5.86
C ASN A 264 -20.85 7.20 7.24
N LYS A 265 -20.00 6.20 7.41
CA LYS A 265 -19.36 5.93 8.71
C LYS A 265 -17.94 6.48 8.66
N ALA A 266 -17.80 7.73 8.22
CA ALA A 266 -16.89 8.62 8.92
C ALA A 266 -17.34 8.58 10.38
N HIS A 267 -16.43 8.20 11.29
CA HIS A 267 -16.68 8.22 12.71
C HIS A 267 -17.15 9.63 13.10
N ALA A 268 -18.47 9.81 13.22
CA ALA A 268 -19.02 10.76 14.14
C ALA A 268 -18.69 10.21 15.53
N THR A 269 -17.52 10.59 16.04
CA THR A 269 -17.32 10.72 17.48
C THR A 269 -18.39 11.69 17.98
N LYS A 270 -19.55 11.14 18.35
CA LYS A 270 -20.42 11.77 19.33
C LYS A 270 -19.64 11.76 20.63
N LYS A 271 -19.35 12.98 21.10
CA LYS A 271 -18.99 13.43 22.44
C LYS A 271 -18.42 12.39 23.41
#